data_AF-A0A6A4UJF4-F1
#
_entry.id   AF-A0A6A4UJF4-F1
#
_cell.length_a   1.000
_cell.length_b   1.000
_cell.length_c   1.000
_cell.angle_alpha   90.00
_cell.angle_beta   90.00
_cell.angle_gamma   90.00
#
_symmetry.space_group_name_H-M   'P 1'
#
loop_
_entity.id
_entity.type
_entity.pdbx_description
1 polymer ?
#
loop_
_entity_poly.entity_id
_entity_poly.type
_entity_poly.pdbx_seq_one_letter_code
_entity_poly.pdbx_strand_id
1 'polypeptide(L)' 'MSKEPKEYLRHIQDECLYLISVSENLLFDDFMEGETLKRAVIRSLEIIGEAAKKIPADVK' A
#
# COMPACT_ATOMS: atom_id res chain seq x y z
N MET A 1 -4.49 -1.22 -22.33
CA MET A 1 -4.76 0.19 -22.01
C MET A 1 -3.66 0.67 -21.08
N SER A 2 -2.94 1.74 -21.43
CA SER A 2 -1.97 2.36 -20.53
C SER A 2 -2.75 3.09 -19.45
N LYS A 3 -2.66 2.65 -18.18
CA LYS A 3 -3.18 3.45 -17.06
C LYS A 3 -2.37 4.73 -16.97
N GLU A 4 -3.04 5.88 -16.81
CA GLU A 4 -2.34 7.15 -16.65
C GLU A 4 -1.51 7.14 -15.34
N PRO A 5 -0.34 7.80 -15.28
CA PRO A 5 0.49 7.87 -14.07
C PRO A 5 -0.28 8.26 -12.80
N LYS A 6 -1.31 9.10 -12.95
CA LYS A 6 -2.24 9.52 -11.89
C LYS A 6 -3.01 8.37 -11.24
N GLU A 7 -3.32 7.32 -12.00
CA GLU A 7 -4.03 6.14 -11.48
C GLU A 7 -3.11 5.31 -10.57
N TYR A 8 -1.83 5.16 -10.93
CA TYR A 8 -0.85 4.51 -10.06
C TYR A 8 -0.62 5.30 -8.76
N LEU A 9 -0.55 6.63 -8.84
CA LEU A 9 -0.49 7.49 -7.65
C LEU A 9 -1.73 7.31 -6.75
N ARG A 10 -2.92 7.13 -7.35
CA ARG A 10 -4.14 6.88 -6.59
C ARG A 10 -4.11 5.53 -5.89
N HIS A 11 -3.68 4.47 -6.57
CA HIS A 11 -3.50 3.18 -5.89
C HIS A 11 -2.53 3.27 -4.72
N ILE A 12 -1.39 3.97 -4.89
CA ILE A 12 -0.44 4.18 -3.79
C ILE A 12 -1.11 4.92 -2.63
N GLN A 13 -1.87 5.98 -2.93
CA GLN A 13 -2.59 6.73 -1.91
C GLN A 13 -3.61 5.86 -1.16
N ASP A 14 -4.40 5.07 -1.88
CA ASP A 14 -5.42 4.20 -1.29
C ASP A 14 -4.81 3.16 -0.35
N GLU A 15 -3.71 2.51 -0.76
CA GLU A 15 -2.99 1.54 0.07
C GLU A 15 -2.32 2.20 1.29
N CYS A 16 -1.76 3.41 1.13
CA CYS A 16 -1.22 4.17 2.27
C CYS A 16 -2.32 4.53 3.29
N LEU A 17 -3.48 4.96 2.82
CA LEU A 17 -4.63 5.28 3.69
C LEU A 17 -5.12 4.03 4.43
N TYR A 18 -5.18 2.89 3.74
CA TYR A 18 -5.48 1.62 4.37
C TYR A 18 -4.46 1.29 5.47
N LEU A 19 -3.17 1.34 5.18
CA LEU A 19 -2.09 1.05 6.14
C LEU A 19 -2.17 1.95 7.38
N ILE A 20 -2.44 3.24 7.21
CA ILE A 20 -2.66 4.17 8.32
C ILE A 20 -3.89 3.74 9.13
N SER A 21 -5.02 3.48 8.46
CA SER A 21 -6.28 3.14 9.14
C SER A 21 -6.19 1.87 10.00
N VAL A 22 -5.38 0.89 9.59
CA VAL A 22 -5.21 -0.37 10.32
C VAL A 22 -4.08 -0.33 11.34
N SER A 23 -3.25 0.72 11.36
CA SER A 23 -2.09 0.84 12.27
C SER A 23 -2.23 1.90 13.35
N GLU A 24 -3.12 2.89 13.19
CA GLU A 24 -3.24 4.08 14.06
C GLU A 24 -3.35 3.76 15.57
N ASN A 25 -3.98 2.64 15.93
CA ASN A 25 -4.15 2.20 17.33
C ASN A 25 -3.76 0.73 17.54
N LEU A 26 -2.91 0.19 16.68
CA LEU A 26 -2.53 -1.23 16.71
C LEU A 26 -1.33 -1.45 17.63
N LEU A 27 -1.48 -2.34 18.61
CA LEU A 27 -0.34 -2.78 19.42
C LEU A 27 0.50 -3.80 18.65
N PHE A 28 1.79 -3.85 19.00
CA PHE A 28 2.72 -4.77 18.35
C PHE A 28 2.30 -6.23 18.52
N ASP A 29 1.90 -6.65 19.73
CA ASP A 29 1.51 -8.04 20.00
C ASP A 29 0.25 -8.43 19.21
N ASP A 30 -0.75 -7.53 19.15
CA ASP A 30 -1.97 -7.73 18.34
C ASP A 30 -1.64 -7.89 16.84
N PHE A 31 -0.68 -7.13 16.32
CA PHE A 31 -0.20 -7.29 14.95
C PHE A 31 0.51 -8.64 14.74
N MET A 32 1.34 -9.04 15.69
CA MET A 32 2.12 -10.27 15.61
C MET A 32 1.25 -11.52 15.65
N GLU A 33 0.14 -11.50 16.39
CA GLU A 33 -0.84 -12.59 16.44
C GLU A 33 -1.80 -12.59 15.23
N GLY A 34 -2.03 -11.42 14.62
CA GLY A 34 -2.96 -11.24 13.51
C GLY A 34 -2.42 -11.67 12.14
N GLU A 35 -2.45 -12.96 11.80
CA GLU A 35 -2.00 -13.48 10.48
C GLU A 35 -2.65 -12.79 9.28
N THR A 36 -3.96 -12.54 9.33
CA THR A 36 -4.68 -11.86 8.26
C THR A 36 -4.20 -10.42 8.09
N LEU A 37 -3.99 -9.70 9.20
CA LEU A 37 -3.54 -8.32 9.17
C LEU A 37 -2.12 -8.21 8.62
N LYS A 38 -1.21 -9.12 9.03
CA LYS A 38 0.14 -9.20 8.47
C LYS A 38 0.13 -9.40 6.96
N ARG A 39 -0.70 -10.33 6.46
CA ARG A 39 -0.84 -10.58 5.02
C ARG A 39 -1.42 -9.38 4.28
N ALA A 40 -2.41 -8.70 4.87
CA ALA A 40 -2.99 -7.50 4.30
C ALA A 40 -1.96 -6.36 4.21
N VAL A 41 -1.18 -6.12 5.26
CA VAL A 41 -0.10 -5.11 5.27
C VAL A 41 0.95 -5.42 4.21
N ILE A 42 1.42 -6.67 4.14
CA ILE A 42 2.37 -7.10 3.09
C ILE A 42 1.79 -6.85 1.71
N ARG A 43 0.51 -7.21 1.49
CA ARG A 43 -0.15 -7.06 0.20
C ARG A 43 -0.25 -5.59 -0.22
N SER A 44 -0.59 -4.69 0.70
CA SER A 44 -0.63 -3.25 0.43
C SER A 44 0.75 -2.71 0.02
N LEU A 45 1.82 -3.15 0.69
CA LEU A 45 3.19 -2.77 0.34
C LEU A 45 3.61 -3.30 -1.05
N GLU A 46 3.21 -4.52 -1.42
CA GLU A 46 3.43 -5.06 -2.76
C GLU A 46 2.72 -4.23 -3.84
N ILE A 47 1.47 -3.86 -3.60
CA ILE A 47 0.68 -3.04 -4.54
C ILE A 47 1.32 -1.66 -4.72
N ILE A 48 1.76 -1.03 -3.62
CA ILE A 48 2.50 0.23 -3.66
C ILE A 48 3.78 0.08 -4.50
N GLY A 49 4.56 -0.97 -4.25
CA GLY A 49 5.80 -1.24 -4.99
C GLY A 49 5.58 -1.46 -6.49
N GLU A 50 4.55 -2.22 -6.86
CA GLU A 50 4.19 -2.45 -8.26
C GLU A 50 3.67 -1.17 -8.94
N ALA A 51 2.81 -0.40 -8.28
CA ALA A 51 2.34 0.89 -8.80
C ALA A 51 3.50 1.88 -8.99
N ALA A 52 4.42 1.94 -8.02
CA ALA A 52 5.59 2.81 -8.09
C ALA A 52 6.51 2.45 -9.27
N LYS A 53 6.68 1.17 -9.62
CA LYS A 53 7.45 0.75 -10.81
C LYS A 53 6.85 1.25 -12.13
N LYS A 54 5.54 1.50 -12.17
CA LYS A 54 4.81 1.91 -13.38
C LYS A 54 4.75 3.42 -13.57
N ILE A 55 5.15 4.22 -12.57
CA ILE A 55 5.26 5.67 -12.70
C ILE A 55 6.53 6.01 -13.51
N PRO A 56 6.41 6.80 -14.60
CA PRO A 56 7.55 7.25 -15.39
C PRO A 56 8.59 8.01 -14.55
N ALA A 57 9.88 7.88 -14.88
CA ALA A 57 10.97 8.46 -14.09
C ALA A 57 10.98 10.00 -14.09
N ASP A 58 10.44 10.62 -15.14
CA ASP A 58 10.22 12.06 -15.27
C ASP A 58 9.07 12.59 -14.39
N VAL A 59 8.29 11.68 -13.80
CA VAL A 59 7.22 11.99 -12.83
C VAL A 59 7.63 11.61 -11.38
N LYS A 60 8.70 10.81 -11.20
CA LYS A 60 9.19 10.34 -9.90
C LYS A 60 10.04 11.36 -9.16
#